data_AF-A0A3S0ZH46-F1
#
_entry.id   AF-A0A3S0ZH46-F1
#
_cell.length_a   1.000
_cell.length_b   1.000
_cell.length_c   1.000
_cell.angle_alpha   90.00
_cell.angle_beta   90.00
_cell.angle_gamma   90.00
#
_symmetry.space_group_name_H-M   'P 1'
#
loop_
_entity.id
_entity.type
_entity.pdbx_description
1 polymer ?
#
loop_
_entity_poly.entity_id
_entity_poly.type
_entity_poly.pdbx_seq_one_letter_code
_entity_poly.pdbx_strand_id
1 'polypeptide(L)'
;MDGPQGGVDPTNEAQIRQKCSQAVHQSVMIGLCKDMDALLETTIDECVDDFLVTGDDMIVETSVHTFNMLCQTELEKNPQNYVVGADGIKELNDNVTAKATCTQTCSNHGVCQNGACVCDPGWMGNHCAINMNGTNVNGTTAAPMITTTTALVGINASLTMNATTPPTPKDQMCDVSVKNCSSLDLPAPTGTSPGDAVNCRFDIPQQKRVVTTGVITKSGMCECPVPNLYVGRNIGAAYVEMSVTCESGNGLGPVQQLVLYDSRCVDSNLTQAARVCIIESLCYGDGFMNPINDYEGCSPVQNT
;
A
#
# COMPACT_ATOMS: atom_id res chain seq x y z
N MET A 1 -41.85 11.97 42.31
CA MET A 1 -42.23 11.30 41.06
C MET A 1 -40.95 10.77 40.47
N ASP A 2 -40.54 9.58 40.93
CA ASP A 2 -39.45 8.84 40.31
C ASP A 2 -40.00 8.24 39.01
N GLY A 3 -39.30 8.49 37.90
CA GLY A 3 -39.64 7.95 36.59
C GLY A 3 -39.49 6.43 36.55
N PRO A 4 -40.15 5.75 35.60
CA PRO A 4 -40.10 4.30 35.52
C PRO A 4 -38.68 3.85 35.15
N GLN A 5 -38.01 3.15 36.06
CA GLN A 5 -36.85 2.33 35.70
C GLN A 5 -37.35 1.22 34.79
N GLY A 6 -37.02 1.30 33.50
CA GLY A 6 -37.27 0.23 32.54
C GLY A 6 -36.49 -1.00 32.96
N GLY A 7 -37.19 -2.03 33.42
CA GLY A 7 -36.58 -3.32 33.71
C GLY A 7 -36.08 -3.96 32.42
N VAL A 8 -34.79 -4.28 32.36
CA VAL A 8 -34.22 -5.11 31.31
C VAL A 8 -34.84 -6.50 31.43
N ASP A 9 -35.53 -6.96 30.38
CA ASP A 9 -36.04 -8.33 30.31
C ASP A 9 -34.85 -9.29 30.13
N PRO A 10 -34.55 -10.18 31.09
CA PRO A 10 -33.41 -11.09 31.03
C PRO A 10 -33.46 -12.04 29.83
N THR A 11 -34.65 -12.25 29.24
CA THR A 11 -34.83 -13.04 28.02
C THR A 11 -34.33 -12.31 26.77
N ASN A 12 -34.36 -10.98 26.78
CA ASN A 12 -33.90 -10.13 25.68
C ASN A 12 -32.36 -10.00 25.68
N GLU A 13 -31.76 -9.81 26.85
CA GLU A 13 -30.30 -9.72 27.02
C GLU A 13 -29.58 -10.99 26.54
N ALA A 14 -30.10 -12.17 26.87
CA ALA A 14 -29.52 -13.44 26.42
C ALA A 14 -29.56 -13.60 24.88
N GLN A 15 -30.63 -13.12 24.23
CA GLN A 15 -30.76 -13.13 22.77
C GLN A 15 -29.77 -12.17 22.11
N ILE A 16 -29.60 -10.97 22.69
CA ILE A 16 -28.62 -9.98 22.22
C ILE A 16 -27.20 -10.52 22.37
N ARG A 17 -26.88 -11.14 23.53
CA ARG A 17 -25.57 -11.78 23.75
C ARG A 17 -25.29 -12.88 22.74
N GLN A 18 -26.30 -13.68 22.39
CA GLN A 18 -26.16 -14.68 21.33
C GLN A 18 -25.87 -14.03 19.97
N LYS A 19 -26.57 -12.94 19.62
CA LYS A 19 -26.35 -12.19 18.37
C LYS A 19 -24.94 -11.62 18.28
N CYS A 20 -24.50 -10.90 19.31
CA CYS A 20 -23.16 -10.33 19.42
C CYS A 20 -22.08 -11.43 19.37
N SER A 21 -22.25 -12.50 20.15
CA SER A 21 -21.33 -13.63 20.17
C SER A 21 -21.21 -14.27 18.80
N GLN A 22 -22.32 -14.57 18.13
CA GLN A 22 -22.31 -15.18 16.81
C GLN A 22 -21.57 -14.30 15.79
N ALA A 23 -21.81 -12.98 15.79
CA ALA A 23 -21.15 -12.06 14.88
C ALA A 23 -19.63 -12.03 15.09
N VAL A 24 -19.18 -11.89 16.34
CA VAL A 24 -17.74 -11.87 16.67
C VAL A 24 -17.07 -13.21 16.32
N HIS A 25 -17.75 -14.34 16.56
CA HIS A 25 -17.24 -15.67 16.20
C HIS A 25 -17.20 -15.93 14.69
N GLN A 26 -17.86 -15.11 13.88
CA GLN A 26 -17.82 -15.15 12.41
C GLN A 26 -16.82 -14.14 11.83
N SER A 27 -16.12 -13.38 12.68
CA SER A 27 -15.14 -12.39 12.25
C SER A 27 -13.95 -13.01 11.51
N VAL A 28 -13.30 -12.22 10.67
CA VAL A 28 -12.15 -12.67 9.85
C VAL A 28 -10.96 -13.09 10.72
N MET A 29 -10.78 -12.42 11.86
CA MET A 29 -9.66 -12.62 12.77
C MET A 29 -9.88 -13.72 13.82
N ILE A 30 -11.11 -14.25 13.97
CA ILE A 30 -11.43 -15.24 15.03
C ILE A 30 -10.51 -16.47 14.99
N GLY A 31 -10.12 -16.93 13.80
CA GLY A 31 -9.25 -18.10 13.66
C GLY A 31 -7.86 -17.92 14.29
N LEU A 32 -7.43 -16.67 14.53
CA LEU A 32 -6.14 -16.35 15.16
C LEU A 32 -6.29 -15.99 16.65
N CYS A 33 -7.43 -15.43 17.06
CA CYS A 33 -7.64 -14.92 18.42
C CYS A 33 -8.73 -15.64 19.22
N LYS A 34 -9.26 -16.77 18.74
CA LYS A 34 -10.30 -17.54 19.44
C LYS A 34 -9.95 -17.94 20.88
N ASP A 35 -8.66 -18.08 21.19
CA ASP A 35 -8.17 -18.51 22.50
C ASP A 35 -7.79 -17.30 23.39
N MET A 36 -8.08 -16.07 22.93
CA MET A 36 -7.91 -14.84 23.71
C MET A 36 -9.21 -14.51 24.46
N ASP A 37 -9.56 -15.34 25.44
CA ASP A 37 -10.85 -15.29 26.15
C ASP A 37 -11.21 -13.88 26.66
N ALA A 38 -10.24 -13.17 27.24
CA ALA A 38 -10.46 -11.82 27.75
C ALA A 38 -10.90 -10.83 26.65
N LEU A 39 -10.23 -10.88 25.48
CA LEU A 39 -10.58 -10.02 24.35
C LEU A 39 -11.97 -10.37 23.79
N LEU A 40 -12.24 -11.66 23.65
CA LEU A 40 -13.50 -12.16 23.10
C LEU A 40 -14.68 -11.78 24.01
N GLU A 41 -14.58 -12.05 25.31
CA GLU A 41 -15.63 -11.72 26.27
C GLU A 41 -15.85 -10.22 26.39
N THR A 42 -14.78 -9.41 26.51
CA THR A 42 -14.91 -7.95 26.58
C THR A 42 -15.61 -7.39 25.33
N THR A 43 -15.27 -7.87 24.13
CA THR A 43 -15.91 -7.36 22.91
C THR A 43 -17.39 -7.76 22.81
N ILE A 44 -17.74 -8.96 23.29
CA ILE A 44 -19.13 -9.43 23.31
C ILE A 44 -19.94 -8.64 24.35
N ASP A 45 -19.39 -8.39 25.53
CA ASP A 45 -20.06 -7.64 26.59
C ASP A 45 -20.28 -6.18 26.19
N GLU A 46 -19.28 -5.51 25.61
CA GLU A 46 -19.42 -4.14 25.06
C GLU A 46 -20.49 -4.07 23.97
N CYS A 47 -20.56 -5.07 23.08
CA CYS A 47 -21.62 -5.17 22.09
C CYS A 47 -23.02 -5.24 22.72
N VAL A 48 -23.17 -6.05 23.77
CA VAL A 48 -24.45 -6.23 24.47
C VAL A 48 -24.87 -4.94 25.17
N ASP A 49 -23.95 -4.32 25.90
CA ASP A 49 -24.20 -3.09 26.63
C ASP A 49 -24.63 -1.95 25.68
N ASP A 50 -23.90 -1.77 24.58
CA ASP A 50 -24.23 -0.73 23.60
C ASP A 50 -25.53 -1.03 22.85
N PHE A 51 -25.82 -2.31 22.56
CA PHE A 51 -27.10 -2.70 21.95
C PHE A 51 -28.28 -2.45 22.89
N LEU A 52 -28.15 -2.75 24.19
CA LEU A 52 -29.20 -2.51 25.17
C LEU A 52 -29.52 -1.02 25.33
N VAL A 53 -28.53 -0.15 25.11
CA VAL A 53 -28.70 1.30 25.15
C VAL A 53 -29.31 1.85 23.86
N THR A 54 -28.83 1.39 22.70
CA THR A 54 -29.18 1.99 21.40
C THR A 54 -30.32 1.28 20.68
N GLY A 55 -30.44 -0.04 20.84
CA GLY A 55 -31.29 -0.91 20.05
C GLY A 55 -30.92 -0.99 18.56
N ASP A 56 -29.71 -0.55 18.18
CA ASP A 56 -29.28 -0.47 16.79
C ASP A 56 -28.43 -1.68 16.39
N ASP A 57 -28.86 -2.37 15.33
CA ASP A 57 -28.16 -3.53 14.77
C ASP A 57 -26.77 -3.20 14.21
N MET A 58 -26.52 -1.94 13.85
CA MET A 58 -25.22 -1.47 13.40
C MET A 58 -24.13 -1.73 14.44
N ILE A 59 -24.47 -1.73 15.72
CA ILE A 59 -23.50 -1.96 16.79
C ILE A 59 -22.83 -3.33 16.67
N VAL A 60 -23.59 -4.35 16.24
CA VAL A 60 -23.09 -5.72 16.09
C VAL A 60 -21.98 -5.78 15.04
N GLU A 61 -22.13 -5.03 13.94
CA GLU A 61 -21.09 -4.93 12.91
C GLU A 61 -19.87 -4.14 13.40
N THR A 62 -20.09 -3.06 14.14
CA THR A 62 -18.99 -2.27 14.72
C THR A 62 -18.20 -3.07 15.76
N SER A 63 -18.85 -3.93 16.55
CA SER A 63 -18.17 -4.81 17.50
C SER A 63 -17.32 -5.86 16.80
N VAL A 64 -17.74 -6.36 15.63
CA VAL A 64 -16.90 -7.23 14.78
C VAL A 64 -15.67 -6.49 14.28
N HIS A 65 -15.83 -5.23 13.86
CA HIS A 65 -14.70 -4.39 13.45
C HIS A 65 -13.73 -4.15 14.61
N THR A 66 -14.24 -3.79 15.80
CA THR A 66 -13.45 -3.61 17.02
C THR A 66 -12.68 -4.88 17.38
N PHE A 67 -13.34 -6.05 17.36
CA PHE A 67 -12.67 -7.34 17.62
C PHE A 67 -11.51 -7.57 16.65
N ASN A 68 -11.74 -7.35 15.35
CA ASN A 68 -10.72 -7.55 14.33
C ASN A 68 -9.47 -6.66 14.56
N MET A 69 -9.69 -5.39 14.89
CA MET A 69 -8.62 -4.42 15.18
C MET A 69 -7.86 -4.75 16.47
N LEU A 70 -8.57 -5.07 17.55
CA LEU A 70 -7.95 -5.42 18.83
C LEU A 70 -7.21 -6.75 18.74
N CYS A 71 -7.76 -7.74 18.05
CA CYS A 71 -7.07 -9.00 17.80
C CYS A 71 -5.75 -8.78 17.05
N GLN A 72 -5.76 -7.97 15.98
CA GLN A 72 -4.52 -7.61 15.28
C GLN A 72 -3.48 -7.02 16.24
N THR A 73 -3.92 -6.06 17.07
CA THR A 73 -3.06 -5.40 18.05
C THR A 73 -2.45 -6.39 19.05
N GLU A 74 -3.23 -7.36 19.55
CA GLU A 74 -2.73 -8.40 20.45
C GLU A 74 -1.75 -9.35 19.75
N LEU A 75 -1.98 -9.65 18.47
CA LEU A 75 -1.05 -10.48 17.69
C LEU A 75 0.28 -9.76 17.42
N GLU A 76 0.28 -8.45 17.20
CA GLU A 76 1.49 -7.62 17.05
C GLU A 76 2.32 -7.54 18.34
N LYS A 77 1.71 -7.72 19.51
CA LYS A 77 2.44 -7.75 20.78
C LYS A 77 3.26 -9.03 20.97
N ASN A 78 2.92 -10.11 20.27
CA ASN A 78 3.59 -11.40 20.44
C ASN A 78 4.76 -11.55 19.45
N PRO A 79 6.03 -11.60 19.91
CA PRO A 79 7.20 -11.73 19.04
C PRO A 79 7.20 -13.01 18.18
N GLN A 80 6.45 -14.05 18.55
CA GLN A 80 6.31 -15.28 17.77
C GLN A 80 5.52 -15.11 16.48
N ASN A 81 4.76 -14.02 16.36
CA ASN A 81 4.01 -13.70 15.15
C ASN A 81 4.87 -13.01 14.10
N TYR A 82 6.17 -12.81 14.35
CA TYR A 82 7.09 -12.18 13.42
C TYR A 82 8.04 -13.20 12.80
N VAL A 83 8.20 -13.12 11.48
CA VAL A 83 9.24 -13.83 10.72
C VAL A 83 10.37 -12.86 10.42
N VAL A 84 11.60 -13.37 10.40
CA VAL A 84 12.77 -12.58 10.01
C VAL A 84 12.97 -12.77 8.51
N GLY A 85 12.79 -11.70 7.75
CA GLY A 85 13.05 -11.66 6.32
C GLY A 85 14.52 -11.88 5.99
N ALA A 86 14.82 -12.12 4.71
CA ALA A 86 16.19 -12.30 4.23
C ALA A 86 17.06 -11.05 4.44
N ASP A 87 16.43 -9.89 4.61
CA ASP A 87 17.00 -8.58 4.94
C ASP A 87 17.21 -8.35 6.45
N GLY A 88 16.82 -9.30 7.29
CA GLY A 88 16.88 -9.18 8.74
C GLY A 88 15.74 -8.38 9.36
N ILE A 89 14.76 -7.93 8.57
CA ILE A 89 13.59 -7.21 9.07
C ILE A 89 12.61 -8.22 9.68
N LYS A 90 12.06 -7.86 10.85
CA LYS A 90 10.99 -8.63 11.48
C LYS A 90 9.66 -8.16 10.92
N GLU A 91 9.04 -9.01 10.12
CA GLU A 91 7.72 -8.75 9.54
C GLU A 91 6.69 -9.68 10.16
N LEU A 92 5.45 -9.20 10.26
CA LEU A 92 4.34 -10.01 10.75
C LEU A 92 4.11 -11.17 9.77
N ASN A 93 3.87 -12.37 10.28
CA ASN A 93 3.71 -13.54 9.42
C ASN A 93 2.53 -13.36 8.45
N ASP A 94 2.64 -13.97 7.26
CA ASP A 94 1.68 -13.79 6.17
C ASP A 94 0.23 -14.11 6.56
N ASN A 95 0.01 -15.06 7.49
CA ASN A 95 -1.32 -15.44 7.94
C ASN A 95 -1.98 -14.30 8.76
N VAL A 96 -1.20 -13.63 9.62
CA VAL A 96 -1.68 -12.47 10.37
C VAL A 96 -1.88 -11.28 9.41
N THR A 97 -0.91 -11.01 8.54
CA THR A 97 -0.98 -9.90 7.57
C THR A 97 -2.15 -10.03 6.59
N ALA A 98 -2.41 -11.23 6.09
CA ALA A 98 -3.53 -11.48 5.17
C ALA A 98 -4.89 -11.29 5.86
N LYS A 99 -5.04 -11.69 7.13
CA LYS A 99 -6.29 -11.48 7.87
C LYS A 99 -6.44 -10.03 8.35
N ALA A 100 -5.35 -9.40 8.76
CA ALA A 100 -5.29 -7.99 9.18
C ALA A 100 -5.78 -7.04 8.07
N THR A 101 -5.43 -7.33 6.82
CA THR A 101 -5.84 -6.48 5.68
C THR A 101 -7.36 -6.60 5.39
N CYS A 102 -8.01 -7.66 5.87
CA CYS A 102 -9.45 -7.89 5.76
C CYS A 102 -10.23 -7.63 7.06
N THR A 103 -9.62 -6.96 8.04
CA THR A 103 -10.23 -6.63 9.34
C THR A 103 -11.43 -5.69 9.22
N GLN A 104 -11.48 -4.87 8.18
CA GLN A 104 -12.73 -4.24 7.76
C GLN A 104 -13.40 -5.18 6.76
N THR A 105 -14.64 -5.56 7.05
CA THR A 105 -15.43 -6.60 6.39
C THR A 105 -15.83 -6.24 4.95
N CYS A 106 -14.92 -5.70 4.13
CA CYS A 106 -15.21 -5.09 2.84
C CYS A 106 -16.51 -4.27 2.86
N SER A 107 -16.80 -3.61 3.99
CA SER A 107 -18.05 -2.90 4.29
C SER A 107 -19.33 -3.62 3.86
N ASN A 108 -19.35 -4.96 3.88
CA ASN A 108 -20.45 -5.80 3.38
C ASN A 108 -20.80 -5.58 1.89
N HIS A 109 -19.87 -5.01 1.13
CA HIS A 109 -19.98 -4.67 -0.27
C HIS A 109 -18.81 -5.24 -1.08
N GLY A 110 -18.31 -6.40 -0.64
CA GLY A 110 -17.24 -7.11 -1.30
C GLY A 110 -16.85 -8.38 -0.57
N VAL A 111 -15.98 -9.15 -1.22
CA VAL A 111 -15.46 -10.41 -0.70
C VAL A 111 -13.97 -10.27 -0.44
N CYS A 112 -13.53 -10.55 0.79
CA CYS A 112 -12.11 -10.65 1.10
C CYS A 112 -11.51 -11.87 0.41
N GLN A 113 -10.49 -11.66 -0.42
CA GLN A 113 -9.69 -12.71 -1.06
C GLN A 113 -8.21 -12.41 -0.87
N ASN A 114 -7.45 -13.34 -0.27
CA ASN A 114 -5.99 -13.24 -0.08
C ASN A 114 -5.52 -11.94 0.58
N GLY A 115 -6.28 -11.40 1.54
CA GLY A 115 -5.94 -10.14 2.20
C GLY A 115 -6.26 -8.89 1.38
N ALA A 116 -7.15 -8.96 0.39
CA ALA A 116 -7.65 -7.78 -0.31
C ALA A 116 -9.17 -7.88 -0.50
N CYS A 117 -9.88 -6.76 -0.42
CA CYS A 117 -11.30 -6.70 -0.73
C CYS A 117 -11.55 -6.67 -2.24
N VAL A 118 -12.33 -7.63 -2.73
CA VAL A 118 -12.89 -7.61 -4.08
C VAL A 118 -14.30 -7.03 -3.97
N CYS A 119 -14.47 -5.77 -4.34
CA CYS A 119 -15.75 -5.06 -4.18
C CYS A 119 -16.83 -5.52 -5.15
N ASP A 120 -18.06 -5.50 -4.66
CA ASP A 120 -19.26 -5.70 -5.46
C ASP A 120 -19.44 -4.56 -6.48
N PRO A 121 -20.11 -4.81 -7.62
CA PRO A 121 -20.35 -3.78 -8.62
C PRO A 121 -21.00 -2.52 -8.02
N GLY A 122 -20.41 -1.36 -8.30
CA GLY A 122 -20.88 -0.07 -7.77
C GLY A 122 -20.32 0.29 -6.39
N TRP A 123 -19.43 -0.52 -5.83
CA TRP A 123 -18.72 -0.22 -4.58
C TRP A 123 -17.20 -0.18 -4.78
N MET A 124 -16.50 0.67 -4.03
CA MET A 124 -15.04 0.86 -4.15
C MET A 124 -14.36 1.29 -2.83
N GLY A 125 -13.04 1.39 -2.84
CA GLY A 125 -12.16 1.64 -1.70
C GLY A 125 -11.52 0.36 -1.15
N ASN A 126 -10.46 0.48 -0.34
CA ASN A 126 -9.75 -0.65 0.29
C ASN A 126 -10.66 -1.59 1.09
N HIS A 127 -11.81 -1.08 1.51
CA HIS A 127 -12.81 -1.80 2.27
C HIS A 127 -14.20 -1.71 1.63
N CYS A 128 -14.34 -1.35 0.35
CA CYS A 128 -15.63 -1.26 -0.36
C CYS A 128 -16.69 -0.37 0.31
N ALA A 129 -16.28 0.62 1.09
CA ALA A 129 -17.19 1.49 1.85
C ALA A 129 -17.91 2.55 0.99
N ILE A 130 -17.53 2.71 -0.27
CA ILE A 130 -17.93 3.86 -1.10
C ILE A 130 -18.88 3.38 -2.21
N ASN A 131 -20.13 3.88 -2.22
CA ASN A 131 -21.13 3.58 -3.24
C ASN A 131 -21.04 4.57 -4.42
N MET A 132 -20.66 4.08 -5.60
CA MET A 132 -20.57 4.87 -6.84
C MET A 132 -21.92 5.21 -7.48
N ASN A 133 -23.01 4.54 -7.09
CA ASN A 133 -24.36 4.78 -7.56
C ASN A 133 -25.20 5.60 -6.58
N GLY A 134 -24.61 6.07 -5.48
CA GLY A 134 -25.27 6.92 -4.50
C GLY A 134 -25.65 8.26 -5.12
N THR A 135 -26.88 8.38 -5.63
CA THR A 135 -27.54 9.67 -5.76
C THR A 135 -27.60 10.29 -4.37
N ASN A 136 -26.68 11.20 -4.12
CA ASN A 136 -26.62 12.10 -3.00
C ASN A 136 -28.01 12.75 -2.79
N VAL A 137 -28.59 12.48 -1.62
CA VAL A 137 -29.75 13.19 -1.04
C VAL A 137 -29.39 14.63 -0.70
N ASN A 138 -28.98 15.43 -1.69
CA ASN A 138 -29.10 16.89 -1.69
C ASN A 138 -28.48 17.54 -2.95
N GLY A 139 -28.80 17.07 -4.16
CA GLY A 139 -28.92 17.94 -5.34
C GLY A 139 -27.78 18.91 -5.71
N THR A 140 -26.57 18.77 -5.18
CA THR A 140 -25.38 19.52 -5.59
C THR A 140 -24.56 18.61 -6.47
N THR A 141 -24.40 19.08 -7.71
CA THR A 141 -23.51 18.63 -8.77
C THR A 141 -22.57 17.50 -8.38
N ALA A 142 -22.69 16.37 -9.07
CA ALA A 142 -21.69 15.31 -9.12
C ALA A 142 -20.29 15.94 -8.99
N ALA A 143 -19.54 15.52 -7.97
CA ALA A 143 -18.12 15.82 -7.90
C ALA A 143 -17.50 15.47 -9.26
N PRO A 144 -16.55 16.26 -9.78
CA PRO A 144 -15.98 16.00 -11.08
C PRO A 144 -15.27 14.65 -11.01
N MET A 145 -15.93 13.62 -11.53
CA MET A 145 -15.28 12.40 -11.98
C MET A 145 -14.17 12.87 -12.91
N ILE A 146 -12.90 12.69 -12.53
CA ILE A 146 -11.79 12.93 -13.44
C ILE A 146 -11.78 11.76 -14.43
N THR A 147 -12.74 11.79 -15.36
CA THR A 147 -12.63 11.06 -16.62
C THR A 147 -11.51 11.73 -17.39
N THR A 148 -10.35 11.08 -17.41
CA THR A 148 -9.21 11.32 -18.31
C THR A 148 -9.32 12.60 -19.16
N THR A 149 -8.62 13.65 -18.76
CA THR A 149 -7.70 14.48 -19.56
C THR A 149 -7.39 15.76 -18.79
N THR A 150 -6.17 16.29 -18.97
CA THR A 150 -5.63 17.51 -18.36
C THR A 150 -5.24 17.47 -16.88
N ALA A 151 -4.18 16.72 -16.60
CA ALA A 151 -3.06 17.27 -15.83
C ALA A 151 -1.74 16.75 -16.42
N LEU A 152 -1.43 17.22 -17.64
CA LEU A 152 -0.03 17.41 -18.01
C LEU A 152 0.49 18.55 -17.12
N VAL A 153 1.05 18.19 -15.97
CA VAL A 153 2.10 18.98 -15.33
C VAL A 153 3.21 17.99 -14.99
N GLY A 154 4.07 17.72 -15.97
CA GLY A 154 5.32 17.02 -15.71
C GLY A 154 5.93 16.21 -16.85
N ILE A 155 5.14 15.64 -17.77
CA ILE A 155 5.72 14.85 -18.87
C ILE A 155 5.95 15.75 -20.08
N ASN A 156 7.12 16.40 -20.12
CA ASN A 156 7.67 16.88 -21.38
C ASN A 156 7.99 15.66 -22.25
N ALA A 157 6.98 15.11 -22.93
CA ALA A 157 7.15 14.26 -24.10
C ALA A 157 7.69 15.14 -25.24
N SER A 158 8.98 15.47 -25.16
CA SER A 158 9.75 16.07 -26.24
C SER A 158 11.13 15.44 -26.22
N LEU A 159 11.19 14.17 -26.61
CA LEU A 159 12.42 13.58 -27.13
C LEU A 159 12.11 13.05 -28.54
N THR A 160 12.10 13.98 -29.49
CA THR A 160 12.43 13.65 -30.87
C THR A 160 13.88 13.15 -30.87
N MET A 161 14.07 11.83 -30.83
CA MET A 161 15.41 11.24 -30.91
C MET A 161 15.89 11.28 -32.36
N ASN A 162 16.69 12.31 -32.65
CA ASN A 162 17.55 12.34 -33.81
C ASN A 162 18.72 11.38 -33.57
N ALA A 163 18.94 10.47 -34.51
CA ALA A 163 19.95 9.43 -34.42
C ALA A 163 21.36 10.01 -34.59
N THR A 164 22.21 9.95 -33.54
CA THR A 164 23.69 9.74 -33.60
C THR A 164 24.32 9.80 -32.18
N THR A 165 24.46 8.66 -31.48
CA THR A 165 25.32 8.35 -30.27
C THR A 165 25.11 9.16 -28.96
N PRO A 166 25.35 8.67 -27.70
CA PRO A 166 25.72 7.36 -27.10
C PRO A 166 24.55 6.74 -26.25
N PRO A 167 24.70 5.73 -25.33
CA PRO A 167 23.65 4.73 -25.06
C PRO A 167 22.35 5.34 -24.54
N THR A 168 21.24 4.86 -25.08
CA THR A 168 19.88 5.29 -24.76
C THR A 168 19.52 5.01 -23.29
N PRO A 169 18.64 5.83 -22.67
CA PRO A 169 18.12 5.65 -21.29
C PRO A 169 17.43 4.31 -20.97
N LYS A 170 17.36 3.37 -21.92
CA LYS A 170 16.69 2.07 -21.80
C LYS A 170 17.57 0.97 -21.18
N ASP A 171 18.88 1.17 -21.06
CA ASP A 171 19.79 0.10 -20.61
C ASP A 171 19.89 -0.04 -19.07
N GLN A 172 19.35 0.91 -18.31
CA GLN A 172 19.28 0.84 -16.84
C GLN A 172 17.88 1.26 -16.36
N MET A 173 16.88 0.49 -16.79
CA MET A 173 15.55 0.51 -16.17
C MET A 173 15.46 -0.63 -15.17
N CYS A 174 14.93 -0.35 -13.98
CA CYS A 174 14.71 -1.36 -12.97
C CYS A 174 13.26 -1.37 -12.53
N ASP A 175 12.60 -2.49 -12.82
CA ASP A 175 11.24 -2.76 -12.38
C ASP A 175 11.26 -3.25 -10.93
N VAL A 176 10.84 -2.41 -10.00
CA VAL A 176 10.83 -2.75 -8.57
C VAL A 176 9.81 -3.84 -8.20
N SER A 177 8.84 -4.11 -9.08
CA SER A 177 7.80 -5.12 -8.84
C SER A 177 8.20 -6.52 -9.30
N VAL A 178 9.16 -6.62 -10.24
CA VAL A 178 9.60 -7.89 -10.84
C VAL A 178 11.06 -8.20 -10.55
N LYS A 179 11.92 -7.18 -10.47
CA LYS A 179 13.37 -7.34 -10.29
C LYS A 179 13.78 -6.82 -8.92
N ASN A 180 14.56 -7.61 -8.19
CA ASN A 180 15.23 -7.13 -6.99
C ASN A 180 16.30 -6.12 -7.43
N CYS A 181 15.96 -4.82 -7.42
CA CYS A 181 16.84 -3.71 -7.79
C CYS A 181 17.94 -3.48 -6.74
N SER A 182 18.42 -4.53 -6.07
CA SER A 182 19.27 -4.43 -4.90
C SER A 182 20.67 -3.90 -5.20
N SER A 183 21.16 -4.06 -6.43
CA SER A 183 22.50 -3.63 -6.82
C SER A 183 22.60 -3.27 -8.30
N LEU A 184 23.45 -2.30 -8.62
CA LEU A 184 23.73 -1.79 -9.96
C LEU A 184 25.22 -1.89 -10.27
N ASP A 185 25.56 -2.42 -11.45
CA ASP A 185 26.93 -2.44 -11.96
C ASP A 185 27.23 -1.16 -12.75
N LEU A 186 28.10 -0.31 -12.20
CA LEU A 186 28.51 0.96 -12.78
C LEU A 186 29.95 0.91 -13.30
N PRO A 187 30.31 1.71 -14.31
CA PRO A 187 31.70 1.84 -14.71
C PRO A 187 32.53 2.44 -13.58
N ALA A 188 33.63 1.78 -13.23
CA ALA A 188 34.50 2.20 -12.14
C ALA A 188 35.38 3.41 -12.53
N PRO A 189 35.75 4.28 -11.57
CA PRO A 189 36.77 5.30 -11.76
C PRO A 189 38.13 4.67 -12.12
N THR A 190 38.94 5.40 -12.88
CA THR A 190 40.32 4.98 -13.21
C THR A 190 41.17 4.85 -11.94
N GLY A 191 42.06 3.85 -11.91
CA GLY A 191 42.96 3.66 -10.77
C GLY A 191 42.31 3.00 -9.55
N THR A 192 41.21 2.27 -9.76
CA THR A 192 40.59 1.40 -8.76
C THR A 192 40.95 -0.07 -9.04
N SER A 193 40.97 -0.89 -7.99
CA SER A 193 41.28 -2.31 -8.00
C SER A 193 40.12 -3.14 -7.42
N PRO A 194 39.97 -4.42 -7.83
CA PRO A 194 38.96 -5.30 -7.24
C PRO A 194 39.06 -5.37 -5.71
N GLY A 195 37.93 -5.16 -5.04
CA GLY A 195 37.83 -5.10 -3.58
C GLY A 195 37.91 -3.68 -3.00
N ASP A 196 38.25 -2.67 -3.79
CA ASP A 196 38.25 -1.28 -3.34
C ASP A 196 36.83 -0.84 -2.95
N ALA A 197 36.72 -0.20 -1.77
CA ALA A 197 35.50 0.44 -1.33
C ALA A 197 35.29 1.77 -2.08
N VAL A 198 34.07 2.00 -2.53
CA VAL A 198 33.70 3.17 -3.35
C VAL A 198 32.38 3.76 -2.89
N ASN A 199 32.17 5.03 -3.18
CA ASN A 199 30.94 5.75 -2.83
C ASN A 199 30.05 5.82 -4.07
N CYS A 200 28.86 5.25 -3.98
CA CYS A 200 27.84 5.32 -5.02
C CYS A 200 26.93 6.51 -4.72
N ARG A 201 27.05 7.55 -5.53
CA ARG A 201 26.33 8.81 -5.35
C ARG A 201 25.08 8.81 -6.21
N PHE A 202 23.91 8.79 -5.58
CA PHE A 202 22.60 8.88 -6.20
C PHE A 202 22.08 10.31 -6.05
N ASP A 203 21.94 11.01 -7.18
CA ASP A 203 21.35 12.35 -7.26
C ASP A 203 19.91 12.21 -7.78
N ILE A 204 18.94 12.40 -6.88
CA ILE A 204 17.50 12.26 -7.14
C ILE A 204 16.89 13.67 -7.30
N PRO A 205 16.10 13.93 -8.35
CA PRO A 205 15.45 15.23 -8.54
C PRO A 205 14.61 15.63 -7.32
N GLN A 206 14.75 16.89 -6.89
CA GLN A 206 14.01 17.48 -5.77
C GLN A 206 14.24 16.81 -4.38
N GLN A 207 15.18 15.87 -4.28
CA GLN A 207 15.55 15.22 -3.03
C GLN A 207 17.03 15.45 -2.70
N LYS A 208 17.43 15.06 -1.48
CA LYS A 208 18.85 15.10 -1.09
C LYS A 208 19.59 13.96 -1.78
N ARG A 209 20.83 14.24 -2.19
CA ARG A 209 21.78 13.22 -2.63
C ARG A 209 21.89 12.11 -1.59
N VAL A 210 21.80 10.87 -2.04
CA VAL A 210 22.01 9.68 -1.23
C VAL A 210 23.35 9.06 -1.62
N VAL A 211 24.12 8.63 -0.63
CA VAL A 211 25.41 7.96 -0.88
C VAL A 211 25.37 6.60 -0.22
N THR A 212 25.59 5.54 -1.01
CA THR A 212 25.76 4.18 -0.50
C THR A 212 27.21 3.74 -0.70
N THR A 213 27.66 2.76 0.09
CA THR A 213 28.99 2.18 -0.08
C THR A 213 28.88 0.99 -1.02
N GLY A 214 29.60 1.05 -2.13
CA GLY A 214 29.76 -0.05 -3.08
C GLY A 214 31.16 -0.65 -3.02
N VAL A 215 31.40 -1.64 -3.88
CA VAL A 215 32.68 -2.32 -3.99
C VAL A 215 33.04 -2.53 -5.47
N ILE A 216 34.33 -2.44 -5.79
CA ILE A 216 34.80 -2.84 -7.12
C ILE A 216 34.83 -4.37 -7.21
N THR A 217 34.06 -4.90 -8.14
CA THR A 217 33.96 -6.34 -8.38
C THR A 217 35.22 -6.88 -9.07
N LYS A 218 35.31 -8.21 -9.15
CA LYS A 218 36.40 -8.88 -9.88
C LYS A 218 36.43 -8.55 -11.37
N SER A 219 35.30 -8.12 -11.95
CA SER A 219 35.23 -7.66 -13.35
C SER A 219 35.67 -6.21 -13.54
N GLY A 220 36.03 -5.50 -12.47
CA GLY A 220 36.41 -4.08 -12.53
C GLY A 220 35.21 -3.13 -12.64
N MET A 221 34.00 -3.62 -12.37
CA MET A 221 32.78 -2.81 -12.28
C MET A 221 32.54 -2.39 -10.83
N CYS A 222 31.88 -1.26 -10.65
CA CYS A 222 31.46 -0.76 -9.35
C CYS A 222 30.08 -1.31 -9.03
N GLU A 223 30.01 -2.27 -8.10
CA GLU A 223 28.75 -2.83 -7.63
C GLU A 223 28.18 -1.91 -6.54
N CYS A 224 27.09 -1.23 -6.89
CA CYS A 224 26.47 -0.19 -6.09
C CYS A 224 25.11 -0.63 -5.56
N PRO A 225 24.95 -0.79 -4.23
CA PRO A 225 23.65 -1.02 -3.64
C PRO A 225 22.72 0.16 -3.92
N VAL A 226 21.56 -0.12 -4.54
CA VAL A 226 20.55 0.91 -4.76
C VAL A 226 19.91 1.21 -3.40
N PRO A 227 19.81 2.49 -2.99
CA PRO A 227 19.16 2.83 -1.74
C PRO A 227 17.69 2.37 -1.77
N ASN A 228 17.15 2.04 -0.60
CA ASN A 228 15.72 1.75 -0.45
C ASN A 228 14.91 3.02 -0.76
N LEU A 229 14.53 3.17 -2.02
CA LEU A 229 13.69 4.25 -2.51
C LEU A 229 12.28 3.69 -2.69
N TYR A 230 11.32 4.29 -2.00
CA TYR A 230 9.93 3.86 -2.01
C TYR A 230 9.29 4.17 -3.38
N VAL A 231 9.40 3.26 -4.33
CA VAL A 231 8.62 3.25 -5.56
C VAL A 231 7.50 2.22 -5.37
N GLY A 232 6.24 2.62 -5.57
CA GLY A 232 5.14 1.66 -5.74
C GLY A 232 4.48 1.06 -4.49
N ARG A 233 4.63 1.60 -3.27
CA ARG A 233 3.69 1.27 -2.17
C ARG A 233 3.52 2.44 -1.19
N ASN A 234 2.32 2.99 -1.19
CA ASN A 234 1.72 3.95 -0.26
C ASN A 234 2.12 5.44 -0.32
N ILE A 235 3.30 5.85 -0.81
CA ILE A 235 3.68 7.30 -0.88
C ILE A 235 4.66 7.62 -2.04
N GLY A 236 4.86 6.71 -2.99
CA GLY A 236 5.93 6.79 -4.01
C GLY A 236 5.43 7.10 -5.43
N ALA A 237 6.21 7.90 -6.17
CA ALA A 237 5.94 8.16 -7.58
C ALA A 237 5.91 6.85 -8.40
N ALA A 238 5.12 6.81 -9.49
CA ALA A 238 4.96 5.65 -10.37
C ALA A 238 6.28 5.21 -11.03
N TYR A 239 7.17 6.17 -11.22
CA TYR A 239 8.57 5.97 -11.57
C TYR A 239 9.41 7.10 -10.98
N VAL A 240 10.72 6.86 -10.85
CA VAL A 240 11.70 7.85 -10.43
C VAL A 240 12.88 7.79 -11.39
N GLU A 241 13.19 8.93 -11.99
CA GLU A 241 14.44 9.13 -12.73
C GLU A 241 15.50 9.66 -11.77
N MET A 242 16.69 9.09 -11.79
CA MET A 242 17.82 9.56 -11.00
C MET A 242 19.12 9.37 -11.76
N SER A 243 20.14 10.10 -11.33
CA SER A 243 21.49 9.90 -11.83
C SER A 243 22.36 9.26 -10.75
N VAL A 244 23.27 8.39 -11.17
CA VAL A 244 24.17 7.68 -10.26
C VAL A 244 25.60 7.70 -10.80
N THR A 245 26.56 7.89 -9.92
CA THR A 245 27.99 7.82 -10.25
C THR A 245 28.76 7.10 -9.16
N CYS A 246 29.78 6.35 -9.58
CA CYS A 246 30.72 5.71 -8.68
C CYS A 246 31.88 6.66 -8.39
N GLU A 247 32.19 6.90 -7.11
CA GLU A 247 33.22 7.81 -6.64
C GLU A 247 34.28 7.06 -5.84
N SER A 248 35.54 7.41 -6.08
CA SER A 248 36.69 6.94 -5.30
C SER A 248 37.53 8.14 -4.85
N GLY A 249 38.49 7.92 -3.96
CA GLY A 249 39.46 8.96 -3.57
C GLY A 249 40.28 9.53 -4.74
N ASN A 250 40.33 8.82 -5.88
CA ASN A 250 41.09 9.18 -7.07
C ASN A 250 40.24 9.85 -8.16
N GLY A 251 38.92 9.95 -7.99
CA GLY A 251 38.03 10.60 -8.96
C GLY A 251 36.66 9.95 -9.10
N LEU A 252 35.88 10.49 -10.04
CA LEU A 252 34.51 10.09 -10.37
C LEU A 252 34.47 9.24 -11.64
N GLY A 253 33.65 8.20 -11.62
CA GLY A 253 33.25 7.46 -12.81
C GLY A 253 32.21 8.23 -13.64
N PRO A 254 31.89 7.75 -14.85
CA PRO A 254 30.86 8.37 -15.68
C PRO A 254 29.49 8.34 -14.96
N VAL A 255 28.72 9.42 -15.12
CA VAL A 255 27.35 9.51 -14.61
C VAL A 255 26.44 8.62 -15.46
N GLN A 256 25.65 7.77 -14.81
CA GLN A 256 24.62 6.96 -15.44
C GLN A 256 23.24 7.48 -15.07
N GLN A 257 22.28 7.31 -15.98
CA GLN A 257 20.87 7.60 -15.75
C GLN A 257 20.16 6.29 -15.43
N LEU A 258 19.43 6.25 -14.31
CA LEU A 258 18.70 5.11 -13.81
C LEU A 258 17.22 5.47 -13.69
N VAL A 259 16.35 4.60 -14.21
CA VAL A 259 14.91 4.73 -14.03
C VAL A 259 14.42 3.56 -13.17
N LEU A 260 13.90 3.87 -11.98
CA LEU A 260 13.17 2.92 -11.16
C LEU A 260 11.68 3.06 -11.48
N TYR A 261 11.00 1.97 -11.78
CA TYR A 261 9.56 2.00 -12.08
C TYR A 261 8.87 0.76 -11.52
N ASP A 262 7.58 0.85 -11.29
CA ASP A 262 6.74 -0.29 -10.92
C ASP A 262 5.94 -0.74 -12.13
N SER A 263 6.14 -1.95 -12.65
CA SER A 263 5.41 -2.42 -13.83
C SER A 263 3.92 -2.65 -13.63
N ARG A 264 3.45 -2.67 -12.38
CA ARG A 264 2.01 -2.62 -12.08
C ARG A 264 1.43 -1.24 -12.38
N CYS A 265 2.26 -0.21 -12.40
CA CYS A 265 1.89 1.19 -12.55
C CYS A 265 2.17 1.73 -13.96
N VAL A 266 3.38 1.48 -14.47
CA VAL A 266 3.82 1.94 -15.80
C VAL A 266 4.61 0.85 -16.51
N ASP A 267 4.49 0.73 -17.82
CA ASP A 267 5.27 -0.24 -18.59
C ASP A 267 6.74 0.19 -18.78
N SER A 268 7.53 -0.63 -19.49
CA SER A 268 8.93 -0.33 -19.82
C SER A 268 9.12 0.88 -20.76
N ASN A 269 8.03 1.47 -21.26
CA ASN A 269 8.05 2.75 -21.99
C ASN A 269 7.52 3.91 -21.12
N LEU A 270 7.36 3.68 -19.81
CA LEU A 270 6.78 4.63 -18.85
C LEU A 270 5.34 5.03 -19.20
N THR A 271 4.62 4.15 -19.89
CA THR A 271 3.20 4.33 -20.21
C THR A 271 2.37 3.74 -19.09
N GLN A 272 1.37 4.49 -18.61
CA GLN A 272 0.45 4.06 -17.56
C GLN A 272 -0.20 2.71 -17.90
N ALA A 273 -0.23 1.80 -16.93
CA ALA A 273 -0.88 0.50 -17.08
C ALA A 273 -2.43 0.64 -17.14
N ALA A 274 -3.08 -0.30 -17.82
CA ALA A 274 -4.51 -0.18 -18.17
C ALA A 274 -5.48 -0.21 -16.97
N ARG A 275 -5.05 -0.68 -15.80
CA ARG A 275 -5.92 -0.87 -14.61
C ARG A 275 -5.49 -0.05 -13.39
N VAL A 276 -4.79 1.05 -13.64
CA VAL A 276 -4.32 1.98 -12.60
C VAL A 276 -4.54 3.41 -13.05
N CYS A 277 -4.44 4.36 -12.12
CA CYS A 277 -4.44 5.79 -12.37
C CYS A 277 -3.16 6.40 -11.80
N ILE A 278 -2.61 7.39 -12.50
CA ILE A 278 -1.53 8.22 -11.96
C ILE A 278 -2.11 9.57 -11.55
N ILE A 279 -2.19 9.83 -10.25
CA ILE A 279 -2.69 11.09 -9.68
C ILE A 279 -1.53 11.73 -8.93
N GLU A 280 -1.15 12.96 -9.30
CA GLU A 280 0.00 13.67 -8.69
C GLU A 280 1.30 12.84 -8.66
N SER A 281 1.56 12.09 -9.75
CA SER A 281 2.68 11.14 -9.89
C SER A 281 2.59 9.88 -9.04
N LEU A 282 1.60 9.73 -8.16
CA LEU A 282 1.36 8.51 -7.38
C LEU A 282 0.50 7.53 -8.15
N CYS A 283 0.77 6.24 -7.97
CA CYS A 283 0.05 5.16 -8.64
C CYS A 283 -1.07 4.62 -7.75
N TYR A 284 -2.29 4.65 -8.28
CA TYR A 284 -3.50 4.17 -7.62
C TYR A 284 -4.07 3.00 -8.40
N GLY A 285 -4.42 1.92 -7.68
CA GLY A 285 -5.18 0.83 -8.28
C GLY A 285 -6.60 1.26 -8.62
N ASP A 286 -7.25 0.52 -9.53
CA ASP A 286 -8.69 0.62 -9.76
C ASP A 286 -9.48 0.58 -8.44
N GLY A 287 -10.30 1.60 -8.19
CA GLY A 287 -11.10 1.73 -6.97
C GLY A 287 -10.41 2.39 -5.77
N PHE A 288 -9.14 2.81 -5.89
CA PHE A 288 -8.42 3.48 -4.80
C PHE A 288 -8.67 4.99 -4.79
N MET A 289 -8.84 5.55 -3.59
CA MET A 289 -8.98 6.99 -3.36
C MET A 289 -7.62 7.63 -3.04
N ASN A 290 -7.45 8.89 -3.43
CA ASN A 290 -6.31 9.69 -3.02
C ASN A 290 -6.42 10.01 -1.52
N PRO A 291 -5.50 9.55 -0.65
CA PRO A 291 -5.56 9.80 0.79
C PRO A 291 -5.31 11.27 1.18
N ILE A 292 -4.86 12.11 0.25
CA ILE A 292 -4.69 13.55 0.46
C ILE A 292 -5.98 14.31 0.07
N ASN A 293 -6.77 13.73 -0.84
CA ASN A 293 -7.97 14.35 -1.38
C ASN A 293 -9.05 13.29 -1.64
N ASP A 294 -9.97 13.12 -0.69
CA ASP A 294 -11.05 12.13 -0.76
C ASP A 294 -12.09 12.38 -1.88
N TYR A 295 -11.93 13.45 -2.67
CA TYR A 295 -12.71 13.69 -3.89
C TYR A 295 -12.05 13.14 -5.16
N GLU A 296 -10.83 12.62 -5.06
CA GLU A 296 -10.09 12.04 -6.17
C GLU A 296 -10.01 10.52 -6.02
N GLY A 297 -10.59 9.81 -6.98
CA GLY A 297 -10.60 8.35 -7.02
C GLY A 297 -10.09 7.82 -8.34
N CYS A 298 -9.46 6.65 -8.31
CA CYS A 298 -9.03 5.97 -9.51
C CYS A 298 -10.15 5.11 -10.10
N SER A 299 -10.57 5.44 -11.32
CA SER A 299 -11.43 4.61 -12.16
C SER A 299 -10.84 4.55 -13.57
N PRO A 300 -9.99 3.56 -13.87
CA PRO A 300 -9.38 3.41 -15.19
C PRO A 300 -10.48 3.08 -16.20
N VAL A 301 -10.57 3.87 -17.28
CA VAL A 301 -11.50 3.58 -18.38
C VAL A 301 -11.06 2.28 -19.04
N GLN A 302 -11.93 1.27 -19.06
CA GLN A 302 -11.73 0.04 -19.82
C GLN A 302 -11.70 0.42 -21.31
N ASN A 303 -10.51 0.52 -21.91
CA ASN A 303 -10.40 0.63 -23.37
C ASN A 303 -10.94 -0.67 -23.99
N THR A 304 -12.17 -0.60 -24.50
CA THR A 304 -12.76 -1.60 -25.41
C THR A 304 -12.15 -1.53 -26.79
#